data_AF-A0A512RNF6-F1
#
_entry.id   AF-A0A512RNF6-F1
#
_cell.length_a   1.000
_cell.length_b   1.000
_cell.length_c   1.000
_cell.angle_alpha   90.00
_cell.angle_beta   90.00
_cell.angle_gamma   90.00
#
_symmetry.space_group_name_H-M   'P 1'
#
loop_
_entity.id
_entity.type
_entity.pdbx_description
1 polymer ?
#
loop_
_entity_poly.entity_id
_entity_poly.type
_entity_poly.pdbx_seq_one_letter_code
_entity_poly.pdbx_strand_id
1 'polypeptide(L)' 'MKILSLLAFLLGLLLVSLSYFSATHNWIWNEVFVILGFIGYTLIISAIAYFLLCLLDKRFDELSK' A
#
# COMPACT_ATOMS: atom_id res chain seq x y z
N MET A 1 -6.00 -7.63 -12.73
CA MET A 1 -5.85 -6.45 -11.85
C MET A 1 -5.63 -6.80 -10.37
N LYS A 2 -6.24 -7.87 -9.82
CA LYS A 2 -6.03 -8.31 -8.42
C LYS A 2 -4.56 -8.59 -8.04
N ILE A 3 -3.78 -9.20 -8.95
CA ILE A 3 -2.35 -9.50 -8.72
C ILE A 3 -1.51 -8.24 -8.58
N LEU A 4 -1.74 -7.22 -9.42
CA LEU A 4 -1.04 -5.93 -9.30
C LEU A 4 -1.38 -5.23 -7.97
N SER A 5 -2.64 -5.30 -7.53
CA SER A 5 -3.06 -4.73 -6.24
C SER A 5 -2.39 -5.42 -5.05
N LEU A 6 -2.25 -6.76 -5.10
CA LEU A 6 -1.53 -7.54 -4.10
C LEU A 6 -0.03 -7.21 -4.08
N LEU A 7 0.59 -7.10 -5.25
CA LEU A 7 1.98 -6.67 -5.39
C LEU A 7 2.20 -5.26 -4.84
N ALA A 8 1.34 -4.30 -5.16
CA ALA A 8 1.42 -2.93 -4.67
C ALA A 8 1.27 -2.87 -3.14
N PHE A 9 0.36 -3.66 -2.58
CA PHE A 9 0.19 -3.77 -1.13
C PHE A 9 1.45 -4.33 -0.46
N LEU A 10 2.00 -5.43 -0.99
CA LEU A 10 3.20 -6.06 -0.44
C LEU A 10 4.43 -5.16 -0.54
N LEU A 11 4.60 -4.48 -1.69
CA LEU A 11 5.68 -3.51 -1.89
C LEU A 11 5.58 -2.35 -0.90
N GLY A 12 4.37 -1.79 -0.73
CA GLY A 12 4.13 -0.71 0.20
C GLY A 12 4.45 -1.10 1.64
N LEU A 13 4.12 -2.33 2.03
CA LEU A 13 4.43 -2.89 3.35
C LEU A 13 5.94 -2.99 3.60
N LEU A 14 6.68 -3.41 2.58
CA LEU A 14 8.15 -3.45 2.61
C LEU A 14 8.76 -2.06 2.76
N LEU A 15 8.28 -1.09 1.97
CA LEU A 15 8.74 0.31 2.00
C LEU A 15 8.49 0.97 3.36
N VAL A 16 7.31 0.77 3.94
CA VAL A 16 6.96 1.27 5.28
C VAL A 16 7.84 0.62 6.35
N SER A 17 8.05 -0.69 6.27
CA SER A 17 8.92 -1.40 7.22
C SER A 17 10.36 -0.90 7.16
N LEU A 18 10.86 -0.64 5.96
CA LEU A 18 12.22 -0.12 5.74
C LEU A 18 12.37 1.31 6.28
N SER A 19 11.36 2.15 6.09
CA SER A 19 11.29 3.49 6.69
C SER A 19 11.38 3.43 8.22
N TYR A 20 10.56 2.57 8.85
CA TYR A 20 10.60 2.37 10.30
C TYR A 20 11.97 1.87 10.80
N PHE A 21 12.60 0.96 10.06
CA PHE A 21 13.92 0.45 10.40
C PHE A 21 15.01 1.53 10.30
N SER A 22 14.95 2.38 9.27
CA SER A 22 15.89 3.48 9.08
C SER A 22 15.79 4.53 10.20
N ALA A 23 14.56 4.79 10.68
CA ALA A 23 14.30 5.73 11.76
C ALA A 23 14.80 5.19 13.11
N THR A 24 14.63 3.90 13.37
CA THR A 24 15.08 3.25 14.62
C THR A 24 16.59 3.10 14.71
N HIS A 25 17.28 2.88 13.58
CA HIS A 25 18.73 2.72 13.53
C HIS A 25 19.50 4.01 13.21
N ASN A 26 18.81 5.15 13.14
CA ASN A 26 19.39 6.48 12.91
C ASN A 26 20.30 6.52 11.66
N TRP A 27 19.81 5.95 10.55
CA TRP A 27 20.58 5.90 9.31
C TRP A 27 20.86 7.31 8.77
N ILE A 28 22.07 7.51 8.21
CA ILE A 28 22.47 8.80 7.59
C ILE A 28 21.49 9.27 6.52
N TRP A 29 20.81 8.34 5.85
CA TRP A 29 19.86 8.61 4.76
C TRP A 29 18.40 8.55 5.23
N ASN A 30 18.13 8.68 6.54
CA ASN A 30 16.80 8.53 7.12
C ASN A 30 15.73 9.38 6.41
N GLU A 31 16.04 10.63 6.04
CA GLU A 31 15.10 11.50 5.31
C GLU A 31 14.59 10.87 4.00
N VAL A 32 15.47 10.20 3.24
CA VAL A 32 15.10 9.52 1.99
C VAL A 32 14.21 8.32 2.28
N PHE A 33 14.50 7.56 3.34
CA PHE A 33 13.70 6.41 3.74
C PHE A 33 12.33 6.80 4.31
N VAL A 34 12.20 7.97 4.94
CA VAL A 34 10.91 8.54 5.36
C VAL A 34 10.03 8.84 4.14
N ILE A 35 10.59 9.43 3.09
CA ILE A 35 9.86 9.70 1.83
C ILE A 35 9.45 8.37 1.17
N LEU A 36 10.34 7.37 1.15
CA LEU A 36 10.01 6.02 0.68
C LEU A 36 8.88 5.37 1.49
N GLY A 37 8.87 5.56 2.82
CA GLY A 37 7.78 5.13 3.69
C GLY A 37 6.45 5.80 3.35
N PHE A 38 6.45 7.11 3.08
CA PHE A 38 5.26 7.85 2.64
C PHE A 38 4.70 7.33 1.30
N ILE A 39 5.58 7.05 0.34
CA ILE A 39 5.20 6.40 -0.93
C ILE A 39 4.60 5.01 -0.65
N GLY A 40 5.21 4.26 0.27
CA GLY A 40 4.70 2.96 0.71
C GLY A 40 3.28 3.03 1.27
N TYR A 41 3.01 3.97 2.17
CA TYR A 41 1.66 4.21 2.70
C TYR A 41 0.66 4.58 1.60
N THR A 42 1.06 5.44 0.66
CA THR A 42 0.22 5.84 -0.49
C THR A 42 -0.17 4.62 -1.34
N LEU A 43 0.77 3.71 -1.59
CA LEU A 43 0.53 2.46 -2.31
C LEU A 43 -0.43 1.53 -1.55
N ILE A 44 -0.24 1.37 -0.24
CA ILE A 44 -1.12 0.55 0.61
C ILE A 44 -2.55 1.08 0.56
N ILE A 45 -2.74 2.38 0.77
CA ILE A 45 -4.06 3.02 0.77
C ILE A 45 -4.73 2.86 -0.59
N SER A 46 -3.99 3.07 -1.68
CA SER A 46 -4.50 2.92 -3.05
C SER A 46 -4.91 1.48 -3.36
N ALA A 47 -4.12 0.50 -2.93
CA ALA A 47 -4.44 -0.91 -3.10
C ALA A 47 -5.70 -1.32 -2.31
N ILE A 48 -5.86 -0.82 -1.08
CA ILE A 48 -7.06 -1.03 -0.27
C ILE A 48 -8.27 -0.37 -0.94
N ALA A 49 -8.16 0.88 -1.38
CA ALA A 49 -9.24 1.58 -2.06
C ALA A 49 -9.69 0.84 -3.32
N TYR A 50 -8.76 0.37 -4.15
CA TYR A 50 -9.06 -0.44 -5.33
C TYR A 50 -9.77 -1.76 -4.96
N PHE A 51 -9.31 -2.42 -3.89
CA PHE A 51 -9.96 -3.64 -3.40
C PHE A 51 -11.40 -3.38 -2.95
N LEU A 52 -11.65 -2.30 -2.20
CA LEU A 52 -12.99 -1.92 -1.77
C LEU A 52 -13.90 -1.58 -2.96
N LEU A 53 -13.39 -0.86 -3.96
CA LEU A 53 -14.15 -0.56 -5.19
C LEU A 53 -14.53 -1.84 -5.93
N CYS A 54 -13.60 -2.78 -6.07
CA CYS A 54 -13.86 -4.07 -6.71
C CYS A 54 -14.85 -4.93 -5.90
N LEU A 55 -14.83 -4.83 -4.57
CA LEU A 55 -15.82 -5.48 -3.71
C LEU A 55 -17.21 -4.86 -3.89
N LEU A 56 -17.29 -3.54 -3.92
CA LEU A 56 -18.55 -2.80 -4.10
C LEU A 56 -19.19 -3.11 -5.45
N ASP A 57 -18.40 -3.07 -6.52
CA ASP A 57 -18.82 -3.39 -7.89
C ASP A 57 -19.43 -4.80 -7.96
N LYS A 58 -18.71 -5.81 -7.43
CA LYS A 58 -19.22 -7.18 -7.35
C LYS A 58 -20.52 -7.29 -6.57
N ARG A 59 -20.67 -6.55 -5.47
CA ARG A 59 -21.87 -6.58 -4.62
C ARG A 59 -23.07 -5.90 -5.28
N PHE A 60 -22.84 -4.87 -6.09
CA PHE A 60 -23.90 -4.24 -6.89
C PHE A 60 -24.41 -5.18 -7.99
N ASP A 61 -23.51 -5.91 -8.66
CA ASP A 61 -23.87 -6.92 -9.66
C ASP A 61 -24.75 -8.05 -9.08
N GLU A 62 -24.46 -8.49 -7.85
CA GLU A 62 -25.26 -9.51 -7.15
C GLU A 62 -26.66 -9.02 -6.75
N LEU A 63 -26.84 -7.70 -6.53
CA LEU A 63 -28.12 -7.08 -6.14
C LEU A 63 -29.02 -6.74 -7.33
N SER A 64 -28.44 -6.60 -8.53
CA SER A 64 -29.17 -6.28 -9.77
C SER A 64 -29.81 -7.51 -10.44
N LYS A 65 -29.63 -8.70 -9.88
CA LYS A 65 -30.02 -9.99 -10.46
C LYS A 65 -31.14 -10.65 -9.68
#